data_AF-A0A2E6WTH3-F1
#
_entry.id   AF-A0A2E6WTH3-F1
#
_cell.length_a   1.000
_cell.length_b   1.000
_cell.length_c   1.000
_cell.angle_alpha   90.00
_cell.angle_beta   90.00
_cell.angle_gamma   90.00
#
_symmetry.space_group_name_H-M   'P 1'
#
loop_
_entity.id
_entity.type
_entity.pdbx_description
1 polymer ?
#
loop_
_entity_poly.entity_id
_entity_poly.type
_entity_poly.pdbx_seq_one_letter_code
_entity_poly.pdbx_strand_id
1 'polypeptide(L)'
;MSIFPLEISQNISDEDILYKKEDKNNDSALLTSDSLLIMKHGILGSKKLHKIHVDDIYSFEKITGGQESRVSAGLKISLFGVVLGLITIFIPILNRWLENLFFFIGIIAFVIGTHFILQSLIRIRPHTSIYIEFNKGKTHIAIVFPNIGNADAENLFNKIISARKLKKKSG
;
A
#
# COMPACT_ATOMS: atom_id res chain seq x y z
N MET A 1 -3.74 1.59 -24.83
CA MET A 1 -5.18 1.22 -24.83
C MET A 1 -5.74 1.65 -23.49
N SER A 2 -6.61 2.66 -23.46
CA SER A 2 -7.18 3.25 -22.24
C SER A 2 -7.93 2.20 -21.42
N ILE A 3 -7.76 2.24 -20.09
CA ILE A 3 -8.50 1.36 -19.15
C ILE A 3 -9.90 1.92 -18.87
N PHE A 4 -10.08 3.23 -19.05
CA PHE A 4 -11.39 3.86 -18.99
C PHE A 4 -12.19 3.59 -20.27
N PRO A 5 -13.52 3.39 -20.17
CA PRO A 5 -14.38 3.21 -21.33
C PRO A 5 -14.12 4.27 -22.40
N LEU A 6 -14.09 3.85 -23.67
CA LEU A 6 -13.75 4.72 -24.80
C LEU A 6 -14.64 5.98 -24.86
N GLU A 7 -15.92 5.83 -24.50
CA GLU A 7 -16.92 6.92 -24.42
C GLU A 7 -16.54 8.04 -23.45
N ILE A 8 -15.78 7.74 -22.39
CA ILE A 8 -15.32 8.72 -21.41
C ILE A 8 -13.99 9.34 -21.85
N SER A 9 -13.09 8.53 -22.41
CA SER A 9 -11.81 9.03 -22.91
C SER A 9 -11.92 9.90 -24.15
N GLN A 10 -12.98 9.76 -24.95
CA GLN A 10 -13.22 10.58 -26.16
C GLN A 10 -13.89 11.93 -25.85
N ASN A 11 -14.50 12.08 -24.67
CA ASN A 11 -15.25 13.27 -24.26
C ASN A 11 -14.47 14.20 -23.30
N ILE A 12 -13.29 13.78 -22.86
CA ILE A 12 -12.42 14.58 -21.98
C ILE A 12 -11.26 15.07 -22.83
N SER A 13 -11.16 16.39 -23.02
CA SER A 13 -9.98 16.99 -23.65
C SER A 13 -8.75 16.71 -22.78
N ASP A 14 -7.61 16.38 -23.39
CA ASP A 14 -6.36 16.15 -22.65
C ASP A 14 -5.95 17.38 -21.81
N GLU A 15 -6.40 18.57 -22.20
CA GLU A 15 -6.18 19.83 -21.45
C GLU A 15 -6.95 19.90 -20.11
N ASP A 16 -8.04 19.15 -19.97
CA ASP A 16 -8.88 19.13 -18.76
C ASP A 16 -8.41 18.10 -17.72
N ILE A 17 -7.41 17.28 -18.07
CA ILE A 17 -6.91 16.20 -17.21
C ILE A 17 -5.89 16.76 -16.21
N LEU A 18 -6.29 16.83 -14.93
CA LEU A 18 -5.43 17.29 -13.85
C LEU A 18 -4.50 16.19 -13.31
N TYR A 19 -4.95 14.94 -13.39
CA TYR A 19 -4.19 13.76 -12.99
C TYR A 19 -4.73 12.51 -13.67
N LYS A 20 -3.84 11.61 -14.08
CA LYS A 20 -4.18 10.33 -14.68
C LYS A 20 -3.26 9.22 -14.21
N LYS A 21 -3.85 8.16 -13.69
CA LYS A 21 -3.19 6.88 -13.38
C LYS A 21 -4.00 5.76 -14.00
N GLU A 22 -3.38 5.05 -14.92
CA GLU A 22 -3.93 3.83 -15.52
C GLU A 22 -3.08 2.64 -15.10
N ASP A 23 -3.65 1.74 -14.32
CA ASP A 23 -3.02 0.50 -13.91
C ASP A 23 -3.97 -0.67 -14.23
N LYS A 24 -3.44 -1.67 -14.95
CA LYS A 24 -4.21 -2.86 -15.35
C LYS A 24 -4.50 -3.81 -14.20
N ASN A 25 -3.65 -3.77 -13.16
CA ASN A 25 -3.67 -4.71 -12.05
C ASN A 25 -4.10 -4.05 -10.73
N ASN A 26 -4.11 -2.71 -10.67
CA ASN A 26 -4.53 -1.94 -9.50
C ASN A 26 -5.62 -0.92 -9.86
N ASP A 27 -6.11 -0.20 -8.84
CA ASP A 27 -7.06 0.88 -9.05
C ASP A 27 -6.49 1.96 -9.97
N SER A 28 -7.30 2.36 -10.94
CA SER A 28 -7.01 3.48 -11.84
C SER A 28 -7.83 4.71 -11.43
N ALA A 29 -7.24 5.89 -11.60
CA ALA A 29 -7.88 7.16 -11.23
C ALA A 29 -7.62 8.21 -12.31
N LEU A 30 -8.66 8.94 -12.68
CA LEU A 30 -8.60 10.05 -13.62
C LEU A 30 -9.31 11.24 -12.97
N LEU A 31 -8.58 12.32 -12.73
CA LEU A 31 -9.12 13.56 -12.17
C LEU A 31 -9.16 14.62 -13.26
N THR A 32 -10.33 15.24 -13.39
CA THR A 32 -10.58 16.42 -14.21
C THR A 32 -10.92 17.60 -13.30
N SER A 33 -11.10 18.78 -13.89
CA SER A 33 -11.60 19.98 -13.19
C SER A 33 -12.99 19.77 -12.55
N ASP A 34 -13.86 18.97 -13.17
CA ASP A 34 -15.25 18.77 -12.72
C ASP A 34 -15.49 17.44 -11.99
N SER A 35 -14.77 16.38 -12.37
CA SER A 35 -15.05 15.03 -11.88
C SER A 35 -13.80 14.19 -11.62
N LEU A 36 -13.93 13.29 -10.65
CA LEU A 36 -13.00 12.22 -10.33
C LEU A 36 -13.60 10.88 -10.74
N LEU A 37 -12.92 10.19 -11.64
CA LEU A 37 -13.25 8.88 -12.16
C LEU A 37 -12.32 7.84 -11.54
N ILE A 38 -12.90 6.82 -10.91
CA ILE A 38 -12.17 5.76 -10.23
C ILE A 38 -12.60 4.43 -10.84
N MET A 39 -11.65 3.69 -11.39
CA MET A 39 -11.87 2.31 -11.80
C MET A 39 -11.35 1.37 -10.72
N LYS A 40 -12.28 0.75 -10.01
CA LYS A 40 -12.02 -0.21 -8.94
C LYS A 40 -11.81 -1.60 -9.51
N HIS A 41 -10.70 -2.24 -9.15
CA HIS A 41 -10.49 -3.67 -9.44
C HIS A 41 -10.96 -4.53 -8.26
N GLY A 42 -11.93 -5.40 -8.53
CA GLY A 42 -12.43 -6.40 -7.58
C GLY A 42 -11.63 -7.69 -7.59
N ILE A 43 -11.86 -8.53 -6.58
CA ILE A 43 -11.12 -9.78 -6.33
C ILE A 43 -11.26 -10.80 -7.48
N LEU A 44 -12.37 -10.77 -8.21
CA LEU A 44 -12.69 -11.66 -9.34
C LEU A 44 -12.40 -11.03 -10.71
N GLY A 45 -11.57 -9.98 -10.77
CA GLY A 45 -11.29 -9.26 -12.01
C GLY A 45 -12.47 -8.37 -12.48
N SER A 46 -13.52 -8.25 -11.68
CA SER A 46 -14.59 -7.29 -11.93
C SER A 46 -14.04 -5.87 -11.85
N LYS A 47 -14.48 -5.01 -12.77
CA LYS A 47 -14.11 -3.59 -12.78
C LYS A 47 -15.36 -2.77 -12.53
N LYS A 48 -15.31 -1.89 -11.53
CA LYS A 48 -16.40 -0.98 -11.22
C LYS A 48 -15.95 0.45 -11.42
N LEU A 49 -16.61 1.14 -12.35
CA LEU A 49 -16.38 2.56 -12.57
C LEU A 49 -17.23 3.37 -11.58
N HIS A 50 -16.59 4.30 -10.91
CA HIS A 50 -17.22 5.32 -10.09
C HIS A 50 -16.91 6.69 -10.68
N LYS A 51 -17.94 7.47 -11.01
CA LYS A 51 -17.81 8.88 -11.36
C LYS A 51 -18.31 9.72 -10.19
N ILE A 52 -17.47 10.62 -9.71
CA ILE A 52 -17.74 11.48 -8.57
C ILE A 52 -17.52 12.92 -9.03
N HIS A 53 -18.51 13.80 -8.90
CA HIS A 53 -18.28 15.21 -9.16
C HIS A 53 -17.44 15.81 -8.03
N VAL A 54 -16.52 16.71 -8.37
CA VAL A 54 -15.59 17.33 -7.41
C VAL A 54 -16.34 18.10 -6.31
N ASP A 55 -17.53 18.65 -6.62
CA ASP A 55 -18.39 19.35 -5.64
C ASP A 55 -19.07 18.39 -4.65
N ASP A 56 -19.33 17.15 -5.08
CA ASP A 56 -19.96 16.14 -4.25
C ASP A 56 -18.99 15.54 -3.24
N ILE A 57 -17.68 15.78 -3.41
CA ILE A 57 -16.65 15.36 -2.45
C ILE A 57 -16.84 16.16 -1.18
N TYR A 58 -17.33 15.49 -0.14
CA TYR A 58 -17.52 16.06 1.17
C TYR A 58 -16.17 16.22 1.88
N SER A 59 -15.47 15.11 2.07
CA SER A 59 -14.16 15.04 2.71
C SER A 59 -13.27 14.03 1.98
N PHE A 60 -11.96 14.13 2.19
CA PHE A 60 -11.02 13.12 1.73
C PHE A 60 -9.80 13.11 2.65
N GLU A 61 -9.28 11.92 2.89
CA GLU A 61 -8.17 11.69 3.82
C GLU A 61 -7.18 10.70 3.21
N LYS A 62 -5.90 10.94 3.45
CA LYS A 62 -4.82 10.04 3.06
C LYS A 62 -4.42 9.21 4.28
N ILE A 63 -4.56 7.91 4.18
CA ILE A 63 -4.24 6.96 5.25
C ILE A 63 -3.18 5.99 4.74
N THR A 64 -2.10 5.83 5.51
CA THR A 64 -1.06 4.82 5.23
C THR A 64 -1.27 3.61 6.11
N GLY A 65 -1.14 2.42 5.55
CA GLY A 65 -1.35 1.17 6.27
C GLY A 65 -0.42 0.05 5.82
N GLY A 66 -0.54 -1.10 6.49
CA GLY A 66 0.29 -2.27 6.25
C GLY A 66 1.64 -2.22 6.98
N GLN A 67 2.46 -3.24 6.74
CA GLN A 67 3.75 -3.42 7.41
C GLN A 67 4.86 -3.76 6.43
N GLU A 68 6.05 -3.25 6.70
CA GLU A 68 7.25 -3.58 5.94
C GLU A 68 7.69 -5.04 6.15
N SER A 69 8.38 -5.57 5.13
CA SER A 69 8.94 -6.92 5.22
C SER A 69 10.03 -6.98 6.27
N ARG A 70 9.95 -7.97 7.17
CA ARG A 70 11.05 -8.34 8.07
C ARG A 70 11.67 -9.68 7.68
N VAL A 71 11.40 -10.22 6.50
CA VAL A 71 11.97 -11.51 6.04
C VAL A 71 13.49 -11.49 6.07
N SER A 72 14.14 -10.43 5.55
CA SER A 72 15.60 -10.34 5.52
C SER A 72 16.19 -10.32 6.94
N ALA A 73 15.59 -9.56 7.85
CA ALA A 73 15.99 -9.53 9.26
C ALA A 73 15.76 -10.89 9.92
N GLY A 74 14.60 -11.50 9.70
CA GLY A 74 14.25 -12.82 10.21
C GLY A 74 15.21 -13.90 9.75
N LEU A 75 15.58 -13.92 8.47
CA LEU A 75 16.57 -14.85 7.92
C LEU A 75 17.96 -14.66 8.55
N LYS A 76 18.42 -13.42 8.72
CA LYS A 76 19.71 -13.14 9.38
C LYS A 76 19.72 -13.64 10.82
N ILE A 77 18.66 -13.37 11.58
CA ILE A 77 18.53 -13.80 12.98
C ILE A 77 18.42 -15.32 13.08
N SER A 78 17.62 -15.95 12.21
CA SER A 78 17.49 -17.41 12.16
C SER A 78 18.81 -18.09 11.81
N LEU A 79 19.52 -17.58 10.80
CA LEU A 79 20.81 -18.12 10.39
C LEU A 79 21.84 -17.98 11.51
N PHE A 80 21.88 -16.83 12.19
CA PHE A 80 22.73 -16.64 13.37
C PHE A 80 22.43 -17.69 14.45
N GLY A 81 21.16 -17.96 14.73
CA GLY A 81 20.76 -18.99 15.69
C GLY A 81 21.23 -20.39 15.30
N VAL A 82 21.08 -20.76 14.03
CA VAL A 82 21.56 -22.04 13.48
C VAL A 82 23.08 -22.15 13.59
N VAL A 83 23.83 -21.12 13.18
CA VAL A 83 25.29 -21.11 13.24
C VAL A 83 25.75 -21.24 14.69
N LEU A 84 25.12 -20.53 15.62
CA LEU A 84 25.46 -20.61 17.04
C LEU A 84 25.22 -22.02 17.60
N GLY A 85 24.09 -22.65 17.25
CA GLY A 85 23.81 -24.04 17.60
C GLY A 85 24.82 -25.03 17.00
N LEU A 86 25.20 -24.87 15.73
CA LEU A 86 26.20 -25.71 15.09
C LEU A 86 27.58 -25.57 15.77
N ILE A 87 28.00 -24.36 16.13
CA ILE A 87 29.25 -24.15 16.87
C ILE A 87 29.23 -24.91 18.19
N THR A 88 28.12 -24.88 18.93
CA THR A 88 28.02 -25.62 20.21
C THR A 88 28.07 -27.14 20.05
N ILE A 89 27.64 -27.69 18.91
CA ILE A 89 27.63 -29.13 18.65
C ILE A 89 28.99 -29.63 18.14
N PHE A 90 29.59 -28.89 17.20
CA PHE A 90 30.79 -29.34 16.47
C PHE A 90 32.10 -28.85 17.08
N ILE A 91 32.06 -27.84 17.95
CA ILE A 91 33.24 -27.26 18.59
C ILE A 91 33.05 -27.30 20.13
N PRO A 92 33.12 -28.50 20.75
CA PRO A 92 32.97 -28.67 22.20
C PRO A 92 34.25 -28.26 22.94
N ILE A 93 34.75 -27.05 22.66
CA ILE A 93 35.92 -26.44 23.32
C ILE A 93 35.46 -25.61 24.52
N LEU A 94 34.17 -25.32 24.61
CA LEU A 94 33.56 -24.49 25.63
C LEU A 94 33.17 -25.31 26.87
N ASN A 95 33.14 -24.66 28.03
CA ASN A 95 32.56 -25.27 29.22
C ASN A 95 31.06 -25.57 28.95
N ARG A 96 30.57 -26.73 29.39
CA ARG A 96 29.17 -27.18 29.25
C ARG A 96 28.12 -26.14 29.65
N TRP A 97 28.42 -25.28 30.63
CA TRP A 97 27.54 -24.15 30.97
C TRP A 97 27.42 -23.12 29.84
N LEU A 98 28.54 -22.77 29.19
CA LEU A 98 28.58 -21.86 28.04
C LEU A 98 27.97 -22.49 26.79
N GLU A 99 28.18 -23.79 26.56
CA GLU A 99 27.54 -24.52 25.47
C GLU A 99 26.02 -24.46 25.58
N ASN A 100 25.47 -24.77 26.77
CA ASN A 100 24.04 -24.67 27.03
C ASN A 100 23.53 -23.24 26.82
N LEU A 101 24.25 -22.24 27.33
CA LEU A 101 23.87 -20.83 27.18
C LEU A 101 23.80 -20.42 25.70
N PHE A 102 24.83 -20.73 24.91
CA PHE A 102 24.85 -20.42 23.48
C PHE A 102 23.80 -21.20 22.70
N PHE A 103 23.54 -22.45 23.08
CA PHE A 103 22.47 -23.24 22.49
C PHE A 103 21.09 -22.61 22.73
N PHE A 104 20.80 -22.17 23.96
CA PHE A 104 19.55 -21.47 24.28
C PHE A 104 19.42 -20.14 23.53
N ILE A 105 20.49 -19.33 23.48
CA ILE A 105 20.51 -18.09 22.69
C ILE A 105 20.24 -18.41 21.21
N GLY A 106 20.83 -19.48 20.69
CA GLY A 106 20.66 -19.92 19.31
C GLY A 106 19.21 -20.31 19.00
N ILE A 107 18.58 -21.10 19.87
CA ILE A 107 17.16 -21.46 19.74
C ILE A 107 16.27 -20.21 19.80
N ILE A 108 16.49 -19.33 20.77
CA ILE A 108 15.68 -18.11 20.92
C ILE A 108 15.81 -17.24 19.66
N ALA A 109 17.03 -17.04 19.16
CA ALA A 109 17.26 -16.33 17.91
C ALA A 109 16.54 -17.01 16.74
N PHE A 110 16.65 -18.34 16.61
CA PHE A 110 15.97 -19.08 15.55
C PHE A 110 14.44 -18.92 15.58
N VAL A 111 13.83 -19.00 16.76
CA VAL A 111 12.39 -18.83 16.94
C VAL A 111 11.96 -17.39 16.60
N ILE A 112 12.69 -16.39 17.10
CA ILE A 112 12.40 -14.97 16.80
C ILE A 112 12.52 -14.69 15.30
N GLY A 113 13.60 -15.17 14.68
CA GLY A 113 13.82 -15.00 13.24
C GLY A 113 12.71 -15.65 12.41
N THR A 114 12.31 -16.87 12.78
CA THR A 114 11.21 -17.59 12.13
C THR A 114 9.88 -16.86 12.31
N HIS A 115 9.62 -16.33 13.50
CA HIS A 115 8.44 -15.51 13.77
C HIS A 115 8.39 -14.28 12.85
N PHE A 116 9.50 -13.56 12.65
CA PHE A 116 9.56 -12.42 11.73
C PHE A 116 9.33 -12.83 10.27
N ILE A 117 9.81 -13.99 9.84
CA ILE A 117 9.56 -14.51 8.49
C ILE A 117 8.06 -14.79 8.33
N LEU A 118 7.45 -15.54 9.26
CA LEU A 118 6.03 -15.89 9.23
C LEU A 118 5.14 -14.63 9.25
N GLN A 119 5.40 -13.71 10.18
CA GLN A 119 4.70 -12.43 10.26
C GLN A 119 4.78 -11.67 8.93
N SER A 120 5.95 -11.72 8.28
CA SER A 120 6.13 -11.05 6.99
C SER A 120 5.40 -11.71 5.83
N LEU A 121 5.10 -13.01 5.90
CA LEU A 121 4.34 -13.73 4.87
C LEU A 121 2.84 -13.46 4.97
N ILE A 122 2.31 -13.38 6.19
CA ILE A 122 0.88 -13.11 6.44
C ILE A 122 0.54 -11.61 6.46
N ARG A 123 1.54 -10.73 6.32
CA ARG A 123 1.34 -9.29 6.48
C ARG A 123 0.47 -8.72 5.36
N ILE A 124 -0.29 -7.69 5.71
CA ILE A 124 -0.83 -6.75 4.74
C ILE A 124 0.33 -5.91 4.22
N ARG A 125 0.55 -5.93 2.91
CA ARG A 125 1.62 -5.16 2.25
C ARG A 125 1.48 -3.67 2.55
N PRO A 126 2.61 -2.93 2.63
CA PRO A 126 2.57 -1.50 2.84
C PRO A 126 1.82 -0.83 1.69
N HIS A 127 0.92 0.09 2.03
CA HIS A 127 0.09 0.78 1.06
C HIS A 127 -0.30 2.18 1.55
N THR A 128 -0.63 3.04 0.60
CA THR A 128 -1.19 4.36 0.84
C THR A 128 -2.57 4.40 0.22
N SER A 129 -3.59 4.73 1.01
CA SER A 129 -4.98 4.80 0.57
C SER A 129 -5.49 6.23 0.64
N ILE A 130 -6.24 6.67 -0.37
CA ILE A 130 -6.98 7.93 -0.34
C ILE A 130 -8.44 7.59 -0.16
N TYR A 131 -8.99 7.91 1.01
CA TYR A 131 -10.41 7.77 1.32
C TYR A 131 -11.13 9.04 0.88
N ILE A 132 -12.23 8.85 0.16
CA ILE A 132 -13.04 9.94 -0.38
C ILE A 132 -14.48 9.69 0.06
N GLU A 133 -15.01 10.66 0.80
CA GLU A 133 -16.41 10.72 1.18
C GLU A 133 -17.15 11.62 0.20
N PHE A 134 -18.24 11.13 -0.37
CA PHE A 134 -19.04 11.88 -1.33
C PHE A 134 -20.53 11.72 -1.08
N ASN A 135 -21.33 12.54 -1.77
CA ASN A 135 -22.79 12.58 -1.61
C ASN A 135 -23.19 12.92 -0.16
N LYS A 136 -22.66 14.03 0.36
CA LYS A 136 -22.88 14.52 1.73
C LYS A 136 -22.51 13.49 2.81
N GLY A 137 -21.41 12.77 2.62
CA GLY A 137 -20.87 11.80 3.58
C GLY A 137 -21.57 10.44 3.60
N LYS A 138 -22.51 10.18 2.68
CA LYS A 138 -23.23 8.90 2.65
C LYS A 138 -22.45 7.78 1.97
N THR A 139 -21.50 8.12 1.11
CA THR A 139 -20.82 7.14 0.26
C THR A 139 -19.31 7.30 0.40
N HIS A 140 -18.61 6.16 0.49
CA HIS A 140 -17.18 6.11 0.74
C HIS A 140 -16.50 5.29 -0.34
N ILE A 141 -15.39 5.81 -0.86
CA ILE A 141 -14.50 5.04 -1.74
C ILE A 141 -13.07 5.27 -1.31
N ALA A 142 -12.30 4.20 -1.18
CA ALA A 142 -10.85 4.29 -1.00
C ALA A 142 -10.17 4.08 -2.35
N ILE A 143 -9.06 4.73 -2.67
CA ILE A 143 -8.18 4.37 -3.79
C ILE A 143 -6.87 3.88 -3.21
N VAL A 144 -6.43 2.68 -3.56
CA VAL A 144 -5.24 2.07 -2.95
C VAL A 144 -4.02 2.19 -3.87
N PHE A 145 -2.91 2.62 -3.30
CA PHE A 145 -1.61 2.75 -3.95
C PHE A 145 -0.58 1.86 -3.25
N PRO A 146 0.33 1.24 -4.02
CA PRO A 146 1.37 0.40 -3.44
C PRO A 146 2.38 1.24 -2.64
N ASN A 147 2.86 0.70 -1.52
CA ASN A 147 3.87 1.29 -0.63
C ASN A 147 3.37 2.49 0.20
N ILE A 148 4.04 2.72 1.33
CA ILE A 148 3.81 3.88 2.20
C ILE A 148 4.48 5.10 1.56
N GLY A 149 3.78 6.25 1.56
CA GLY A 149 4.31 7.49 1.00
C GLY A 149 4.41 7.47 -0.53
N ASN A 150 3.51 6.75 -1.18
CA ASN A 150 3.50 6.66 -2.64
C ASN A 150 3.33 8.04 -3.29
N ALA A 151 4.24 8.38 -4.21
CA ALA A 151 4.25 9.69 -4.88
C ALA A 151 3.00 9.95 -5.73
N ASP A 152 2.42 8.91 -6.35
CA ASP A 152 1.18 9.03 -7.12
C ASP A 152 -0.02 9.33 -6.21
N ALA A 153 -0.06 8.73 -5.02
CA ALA A 153 -1.07 9.03 -4.02
C ALA A 153 -0.96 10.49 -3.55
N GLU A 154 0.26 10.95 -3.30
CA GLU A 154 0.53 12.34 -2.91
C GLU A 154 0.11 13.33 -4.00
N ASN A 155 0.46 13.02 -5.25
CA ASN A 155 0.11 13.84 -6.41
C ASN A 155 -1.42 13.92 -6.59
N LEU A 156 -2.12 12.78 -6.55
CA LEU A 156 -3.59 12.76 -6.63
C LEU A 156 -4.22 13.56 -5.49
N PHE A 157 -3.75 13.38 -4.26
CA PHE A 157 -4.26 14.10 -3.09
C PHE A 157 -4.12 15.63 -3.25
N ASN A 158 -2.94 16.10 -3.65
CA ASN A 158 -2.68 17.52 -3.88
C ASN A 158 -3.47 18.10 -5.06
N LYS A 159 -3.69 17.30 -6.11
CA LYS A 159 -4.52 17.70 -7.25
C LYS A 159 -6.00 17.79 -6.89
N ILE A 160 -6.53 16.90 -6.04
CA ILE A 160 -7.91 17.00 -5.52
C ILE A 160 -8.09 18.28 -4.71
N ILE A 161 -7.13 18.62 -3.83
CA ILE A 161 -7.14 19.91 -3.09
C ILE A 161 -7.21 21.09 -4.06
N SER A 162 -6.37 21.07 -5.09
CA SER A 162 -6.28 22.15 -6.08
C SER A 162 -7.57 22.29 -6.88
N ALA A 163 -8.14 21.19 -7.34
CA ALA A 163 -9.41 21.16 -8.08
C ALA A 163 -10.56 21.75 -7.25
N ARG A 164 -10.70 21.35 -5.97
CA ARG A 164 -11.73 21.92 -5.07
C ARG A 164 -11.54 23.42 -4.84
N LYS A 165 -10.29 23.89 -4.70
CA LYS A 165 -9.98 25.32 -4.51
C LYS A 165 -10.34 26.15 -5.75
N LEU A 166 -10.04 25.64 -6.96
CA LEU A 166 -10.37 26.31 -8.21
C LEU A 166 -11.90 26.44 -8.35
N LYS A 167 -12.63 25.35 -8.09
CA LYS A 167 -14.09 25.33 -8.25
C LYS A 167 -14.81 26.25 -7.25
N LYS A 168 -14.35 26.33 -6.00
CA LYS A 168 -14.86 27.28 -4.99
C LYS A 168 -14.63 28.75 -5.35
N LYS A 169 -13.65 29.07 -6.21
CA LYS A 169 -13.40 30.45 -6.67
C LYS A 169 -14.24 30.85 -7.89
N SER A 170 -14.79 29.87 -8.62
CA SER A 170 -15.52 30.09 -9.86
C SER A 170 -17.04 30.12 -9.69
N GLY A 171 -17.56 29.83 -8.50
CA GLY A 171 -18.97 29.95 -8.13
C GLY A 171 -19.17 30.99 -7.04
#